data_AF-A0A1Q3R2G6-F1
#
_entry.id   AF-A0A1Q3R2G6-F1
#
_cell.length_a   1.000
_cell.length_b   1.000
_cell.length_c   1.000
_cell.angle_alpha   90.00
_cell.angle_beta   90.00
_cell.angle_gamma   90.00
#
_symmetry.space_group_name_H-M   'P 1'
#
loop_
_entity.id
_entity.type
_entity.pdbx_description
1 polymer ?
#
loop_
_entity_poly.entity_id
_entity_poly.type
_entity_poly.pdbx_seq_one_letter_code
_entity_poly.pdbx_strand_id
1 'polypeptide(L)'
;MPTPASIRPLRGTRIVSLALNLPGPAALMRLHALGARCLKVEPPGPGRTAAGRAIPGDPMGQYDIGAYSVLHQGIRTVQMDLKSERGRARLATELASADLLLTSFRPSALAKLGLGWRALHRAHPALSLVEIVGAPGERAEEPGHDLTYLAAAGLVTGTELPPTLLADMAGALLAVEAALTALTQARASGRGVHRQVALSDAAAWLALPRTWGLTLPSGAVGGAHAGYRVYPCKDGRVAIAALEPHFARALFAVAGLPPPDLRTPFAPQTREAIAAWALGKTRKQLDALAAQHDIPLHTLSN
;
A
#
# COMPACT_ATOMS: atom_id res chain seq x y z
N MET A 1 5.42 -24.34 -18.60
CA MET A 1 5.57 -24.88 -17.24
C MET A 1 4.23 -24.73 -16.54
N PRO A 2 3.67 -25.77 -15.90
CA PRO A 2 2.47 -25.60 -15.09
C PRO A 2 2.78 -24.60 -13.98
N THR A 3 1.96 -23.55 -13.86
CA THR A 3 2.04 -22.58 -12.77
C THR A 3 2.06 -23.35 -11.45
N PRO A 4 3.05 -23.15 -10.55
CA PRO A 4 3.06 -23.85 -9.28
C PRO A 4 1.72 -23.63 -8.59
N ALA A 5 1.12 -24.70 -8.07
CA ALA A 5 -0.15 -24.62 -7.36
C ALA A 5 -0.04 -23.52 -6.30
N SER A 6 -0.84 -22.46 -6.45
CA SER A 6 -0.83 -21.32 -5.51
C SER A 6 -1.03 -21.87 -4.10
N ILE A 7 0.00 -21.72 -3.26
CA ILE A 7 -0.09 -22.07 -1.84
C ILE A 7 -1.21 -21.20 -1.27
N ARG A 8 -2.19 -21.84 -0.63
CA ARG A 8 -3.34 -21.18 0.02
C ARG A 8 -3.19 -21.29 1.54
N PRO A 9 -2.27 -20.54 2.17
CA PRO A 9 -1.93 -20.70 3.59
C PRO A 9 -3.09 -20.36 4.54
N LEU A 10 -4.10 -19.64 4.07
CA LEU A 10 -5.31 -19.29 4.83
C LEU A 10 -6.53 -20.15 4.47
N ARG A 11 -6.34 -21.28 3.78
CA ARG A 11 -7.43 -22.24 3.55
C ARG A 11 -8.05 -22.64 4.89
N GLY A 12 -9.37 -22.55 4.96
CA GLY A 12 -10.14 -22.86 6.18
C GLY A 12 -10.30 -21.67 7.13
N THR A 13 -9.57 -20.58 6.94
CA THR A 13 -9.70 -19.37 7.76
C THR A 13 -10.86 -18.49 7.28
N ARG A 14 -11.62 -17.95 8.23
CA ARG A 14 -12.81 -17.10 8.02
C ARG A 14 -12.53 -15.70 8.55
N ILE A 15 -12.64 -14.71 7.67
CA ILE A 15 -12.35 -13.31 7.99
C ILE A 15 -13.60 -12.47 7.74
N VAL A 16 -14.00 -11.72 8.76
CA VAL A 16 -15.06 -10.71 8.64
C VAL A 16 -14.39 -9.35 8.64
N SER A 17 -14.74 -8.49 7.68
CA SER A 17 -14.20 -7.14 7.58
C SER A 17 -15.31 -6.10 7.65
N LEU A 18 -15.18 -5.17 8.60
CA LEU A 18 -15.97 -3.94 8.72
C LEU A 18 -15.20 -2.74 8.17
N ALA A 19 -13.94 -2.93 7.77
CA ALA A 19 -13.04 -1.87 7.35
C ALA A 19 -13.53 -1.24 6.04
N LEU A 20 -13.67 0.08 6.01
CA LEU A 20 -14.12 0.87 4.87
C LEU A 20 -12.93 1.54 4.14
N ASN A 21 -13.20 2.21 3.02
CA ASN A 21 -12.22 2.92 2.20
C ASN A 21 -11.16 1.98 1.62
N LEU A 22 -9.95 2.45 1.29
CA LEU A 22 -8.96 1.62 0.59
C LEU A 22 -8.23 0.57 1.47
N PRO A 23 -7.62 0.93 2.61
CA PRO A 23 -6.63 0.06 3.25
C PRO A 23 -7.24 -1.27 3.76
N GLY A 24 -8.48 -1.22 4.25
CA GLY A 24 -9.22 -2.40 4.69
C GLY A 24 -9.53 -3.40 3.55
N PRO A 25 -10.30 -3.00 2.53
CA PRO A 25 -10.53 -3.77 1.31
C PRO A 25 -9.26 -4.26 0.61
N ALA A 26 -8.21 -3.45 0.52
CA ALA A 26 -6.93 -3.87 -0.07
C ALA A 26 -6.28 -5.01 0.74
N ALA A 27 -6.31 -4.92 2.08
CA ALA A 27 -5.85 -6.01 2.95
C ALA A 27 -6.73 -7.26 2.80
N LEU A 28 -8.05 -7.08 2.76
CA LEU A 28 -9.02 -8.18 2.61
C LEU A 28 -8.87 -8.92 1.28
N MET A 29 -8.62 -8.20 0.19
CA MET A 29 -8.32 -8.74 -1.14
C MET A 29 -7.10 -9.66 -1.09
N ARG A 30 -6.01 -9.23 -0.43
CA ARG A 30 -4.80 -10.04 -0.28
C ARG A 30 -5.04 -11.27 0.60
N LEU A 31 -5.75 -11.12 1.72
CA LEU A 31 -6.10 -12.24 2.60
C LEU A 31 -6.98 -13.27 1.87
N HIS A 32 -7.90 -12.82 1.02
CA HIS A 32 -8.69 -13.69 0.15
C HIS A 32 -7.81 -14.45 -0.86
N ALA A 33 -6.86 -13.75 -1.51
CA ALA A 33 -5.91 -14.38 -2.44
C ALA A 33 -5.02 -15.44 -1.75
N LEU A 34 -4.73 -15.27 -0.45
CA LEU A 34 -4.04 -16.28 0.38
C LEU A 34 -4.94 -17.46 0.79
N GLY A 35 -6.22 -17.47 0.37
CA GLY A 35 -7.15 -18.59 0.53
C GLY A 35 -8.17 -18.43 1.66
N ALA A 36 -8.24 -17.27 2.33
CA ALA A 36 -9.24 -17.03 3.35
C ALA A 36 -10.66 -16.89 2.75
N ARG A 37 -11.66 -17.36 3.50
CA ARG A 37 -13.07 -17.07 3.22
C ARG A 37 -13.41 -15.72 3.84
N CYS A 38 -13.48 -14.70 2.98
CA CYS A 38 -13.71 -13.32 3.40
C CYS A 38 -15.18 -12.92 3.29
N LEU A 39 -15.66 -12.17 4.29
CA LEU A 39 -16.94 -11.48 4.29
C LEU A 39 -16.69 -9.99 4.51
N LYS A 40 -17.10 -9.16 3.55
CA LYS A 40 -17.19 -7.71 3.71
C LYS A 40 -18.56 -7.34 4.26
N VAL A 41 -18.59 -6.67 5.39
CA VAL A 41 -19.78 -6.08 6.00
C VAL A 41 -19.65 -4.58 5.94
N GLU A 42 -20.62 -3.91 5.35
CA GLU A 42 -20.64 -2.46 5.19
C GLU A 42 -21.99 -1.88 5.62
N PRO A 43 -22.08 -0.57 5.95
CA PRO A 43 -23.36 0.04 6.28
C PRO A 43 -24.34 -0.02 5.09
N PRO A 44 -25.64 0.25 5.31
CA PRO A 44 -26.57 0.46 4.21
C PRO A 44 -26.09 1.58 3.28
N GLY A 45 -26.15 1.34 1.97
CA GLY A 45 -25.77 2.33 0.97
C GLY A 45 -26.80 3.45 0.78
N PRO A 46 -26.44 4.51 0.02
CA PRO A 46 -27.29 5.69 -0.18
C PRO A 46 -28.54 5.42 -1.05
N GLY A 47 -28.66 4.22 -1.63
CA GLY A 47 -29.81 3.85 -2.46
C GLY A 47 -29.49 2.75 -3.45
N ARG A 48 -30.11 2.82 -4.62
CA ARG A 48 -29.94 1.88 -5.73
C ARG A 48 -29.62 2.63 -7.02
N THR A 49 -28.86 1.99 -7.90
CA THR A 49 -28.61 2.50 -9.26
C THR A 49 -29.89 2.47 -10.09
N ALA A 50 -29.89 3.14 -11.25
CA ALA A 50 -30.99 3.09 -12.21
C ALA A 50 -31.30 1.64 -12.67
N ALA A 51 -30.29 0.77 -12.69
CA ALA A 51 -30.44 -0.66 -12.98
C ALA A 51 -30.89 -1.49 -11.76
N GLY A 52 -31.32 -0.84 -10.67
CA GLY A 52 -31.82 -1.48 -9.46
C GLY A 52 -30.76 -2.17 -8.59
N ARG A 53 -29.46 -1.94 -8.82
CA ARG A 53 -28.40 -2.54 -7.98
C ARG A 53 -28.18 -1.69 -6.73
N ALA A 54 -28.00 -2.30 -5.56
CA ALA A 54 -27.67 -1.55 -4.36
C ALA A 54 -26.33 -0.81 -4.54
N ILE A 55 -26.29 0.46 -4.16
CA ILE A 55 -25.05 1.24 -4.12
C ILE A 55 -24.28 0.81 -2.86
N PRO A 56 -22.96 0.58 -2.92
CA PRO A 56 -22.18 0.22 -1.74
C PRO A 56 -22.28 1.26 -0.60
N GLY A 57 -22.30 0.77 0.64
CA GLY A 57 -22.23 1.64 1.82
C GLY A 57 -20.83 2.13 2.14
N ASP A 58 -19.82 1.45 1.61
CA ASP A 58 -18.44 1.92 1.63
C ASP A 58 -18.25 3.14 0.69
N PRO A 59 -17.74 4.28 1.17
CA PRO A 59 -17.49 5.45 0.34
C PRO A 59 -16.64 5.13 -0.90
N MET A 60 -15.71 4.17 -0.82
CA MET A 60 -14.92 3.75 -1.98
C MET A 60 -15.79 3.34 -3.18
N GLY A 61 -16.86 2.57 -2.94
CA GLY A 61 -17.79 2.15 -3.99
C GLY A 61 -18.72 3.25 -4.49
N GLN A 62 -18.75 4.39 -3.80
CA GLN A 62 -19.47 5.60 -4.22
C GLN A 62 -18.58 6.49 -5.10
N TYR A 63 -17.27 6.53 -4.83
CA TYR A 63 -16.30 7.26 -5.65
C TYR A 63 -15.88 6.49 -6.91
N ASP A 64 -15.59 5.19 -6.80
CA ASP A 64 -15.21 4.35 -7.94
C ASP A 64 -15.72 2.91 -7.78
N ILE A 65 -16.81 2.61 -8.46
CA ILE A 65 -17.43 1.27 -8.44
C ILE A 65 -16.57 0.20 -9.13
N GLY A 66 -15.73 0.59 -10.10
CA GLY A 66 -14.85 -0.31 -10.83
C GLY A 66 -13.74 -0.82 -9.93
N ALA A 67 -13.03 0.10 -9.28
CA ALA A 67 -12.00 -0.22 -8.28
C ALA A 67 -12.59 -1.01 -7.10
N TYR A 68 -13.76 -0.60 -6.59
CA TYR A 68 -14.46 -1.34 -5.54
C TYR A 68 -14.77 -2.78 -5.97
N SER A 69 -15.19 -3.00 -7.21
CA SER A 69 -15.49 -4.34 -7.73
C SER A 69 -14.23 -5.21 -7.83
N VAL A 70 -13.09 -4.65 -8.22
CA VAL A 70 -11.80 -5.37 -8.25
C VAL A 70 -11.39 -5.79 -6.84
N LEU A 71 -11.47 -4.88 -5.86
CA LEU A 71 -11.09 -5.15 -4.46
C LEU A 71 -11.90 -6.27 -3.80
N HIS A 72 -13.15 -6.46 -4.24
CA HIS A 72 -14.08 -7.43 -3.66
C HIS A 72 -14.36 -8.61 -4.59
N GLN A 73 -13.61 -8.78 -5.67
CA GLN A 73 -13.77 -9.92 -6.58
C GLN A 73 -13.54 -11.25 -5.82
N GLY A 74 -14.53 -12.14 -5.83
CA GLY A 74 -14.49 -13.41 -5.10
C GLY A 74 -14.82 -13.31 -3.60
N ILE A 75 -15.09 -12.10 -3.09
CA ILE A 75 -15.42 -11.83 -1.69
C ILE A 75 -16.93 -11.62 -1.56
N ARG A 76 -17.55 -12.22 -0.54
CA ARG A 76 -18.96 -11.97 -0.24
C ARG A 76 -19.09 -10.60 0.41
N THR A 77 -19.92 -9.73 -0.14
CA THR A 77 -20.26 -8.42 0.43
C THR A 77 -21.71 -8.39 0.89
N VAL A 78 -21.96 -7.84 2.08
CA VAL A 78 -23.31 -7.67 2.63
C VAL A 78 -23.45 -6.32 3.32
N GLN A 79 -24.62 -5.70 3.15
CA GLN A 79 -24.98 -4.51 3.90
C GLN A 79 -25.64 -4.90 5.23
N MET A 80 -25.23 -4.27 6.32
CA MET A 80 -25.80 -4.45 7.66
C MET A 80 -25.86 -3.12 8.40
N ASP A 81 -27.04 -2.76 8.90
CA ASP A 81 -27.16 -1.65 9.84
C ASP A 81 -26.77 -2.11 11.25
N LEU A 82 -25.51 -1.86 11.63
CA LEU A 82 -24.96 -2.24 12.93
C LEU A 82 -25.48 -1.39 14.10
N LYS A 83 -26.30 -0.35 13.84
CA LYS A 83 -27.02 0.39 14.88
C LYS A 83 -28.31 -0.32 15.29
N SER A 84 -28.89 -1.12 14.40
CA SER A 84 -30.08 -1.92 14.69
C SER A 84 -29.76 -3.15 15.53
N GLU A 85 -30.72 -3.61 16.35
CA GLU A 85 -30.61 -4.88 17.08
C GLU A 85 -30.43 -6.07 16.11
N ARG A 86 -31.22 -6.10 15.03
CA ARG A 86 -31.14 -7.14 14.00
C ARG A 86 -29.76 -7.21 13.33
N GLY A 87 -29.18 -6.06 13.00
CA GLY A 87 -27.84 -6.02 12.39
C GLY A 87 -26.75 -6.47 13.35
N ARG A 88 -26.83 -6.07 14.63
CA ARG A 88 -25.91 -6.56 15.68
C ARG A 88 -26.01 -8.07 15.88
N ALA A 89 -27.23 -8.61 15.97
CA ALA A 89 -27.44 -10.06 16.10
C ALA A 89 -26.91 -10.85 14.89
N ARG A 90 -27.12 -10.32 13.68
CA ARG A 90 -26.58 -10.92 12.45
C ARG A 90 -25.05 -10.88 12.42
N LEU A 91 -24.42 -9.77 12.80
CA LEU A 91 -22.97 -9.67 12.88
C LEU A 91 -22.41 -10.66 13.92
N ALA A 92 -23.02 -10.75 15.10
CA ALA A 92 -22.61 -11.71 16.13
C ALA A 92 -22.63 -13.17 15.62
N THR A 93 -23.59 -13.51 14.76
CA THR A 93 -23.68 -14.84 14.13
C THR A 93 -22.51 -15.09 13.17
N GLU A 94 -22.13 -14.09 12.36
CA GLU A 94 -20.97 -14.20 11.46
C GLU A 94 -19.66 -14.30 12.28
N LEU A 95 -19.52 -13.49 13.35
CA LEU A 95 -18.36 -13.47 14.25
C LEU A 95 -18.19 -14.77 15.05
N ALA A 96 -19.28 -15.46 15.40
CA ALA A 96 -19.21 -16.75 16.12
C ALA A 96 -18.42 -17.83 15.38
N SER A 97 -18.22 -17.67 14.07
CA SER A 97 -17.47 -18.58 13.22
C SER A 97 -16.26 -17.93 12.55
N ALA A 98 -15.91 -16.70 12.93
CA ALA A 98 -14.79 -15.98 12.34
C ALA A 98 -13.52 -16.21 13.16
N ASP A 99 -12.38 -16.29 12.48
CA ASP A 99 -11.06 -16.35 13.13
C ASP A 99 -10.48 -14.96 13.33
N LEU A 100 -10.88 -14.00 12.48
CA LEU A 100 -10.39 -12.64 12.51
C LEU A 100 -11.46 -11.63 12.10
N LEU A 101 -11.57 -10.56 12.88
CA LEU A 101 -12.28 -9.34 12.55
C LEU A 101 -11.27 -8.27 12.11
N LEU A 102 -11.44 -7.76 10.90
CA LEU A 102 -10.69 -6.61 10.37
C LEU A 102 -11.59 -5.36 10.40
N THR A 103 -11.12 -4.26 10.95
CA THR A 103 -11.90 -3.01 11.02
C THR A 103 -11.03 -1.79 10.72
N SER A 104 -11.67 -0.71 10.30
CA SER A 104 -11.05 0.62 10.16
C SER A 104 -11.85 1.71 10.87
N PHE A 105 -12.70 1.31 11.83
CA PHE A 105 -13.42 2.25 12.66
C PHE A 105 -12.51 2.83 13.73
N ARG A 106 -12.79 4.07 14.13
CA ARG A 106 -12.17 4.64 15.31
C ARG A 106 -12.47 3.78 16.54
N PRO A 107 -11.52 3.64 17.49
CA PRO A 107 -11.73 2.84 18.70
C PRO A 107 -13.01 3.20 19.45
N SER A 108 -13.34 4.49 19.58
CA SER A 108 -14.54 4.98 20.26
C SER A 108 -15.83 4.57 19.54
N ALA A 109 -15.84 4.59 18.20
CA ALA A 109 -16.97 4.15 17.40
C ALA A 109 -17.17 2.63 17.49
N LEU A 110 -16.06 1.87 17.44
CA LEU A 110 -16.08 0.42 17.60
C LEU A 110 -16.58 0.01 18.99
N ALA A 111 -16.15 0.72 20.05
CA ALA A 111 -16.63 0.53 21.41
C ALA A 111 -18.14 0.81 21.55
N LYS A 112 -18.66 1.89 20.93
CA LYS A 112 -20.10 2.20 20.92
C LYS A 112 -20.94 1.11 20.23
N LEU A 113 -20.36 0.39 19.27
CA LEU A 113 -21.00 -0.78 18.63
C LEU A 113 -20.91 -2.06 19.48
N GLY A 114 -20.22 -2.02 20.63
CA GLY A 114 -19.97 -3.20 21.47
C GLY A 114 -18.88 -4.13 20.90
N LEU A 115 -18.08 -3.65 19.95
CA LEU A 115 -17.08 -4.42 19.22
C LEU A 115 -15.64 -4.10 19.64
N GLY A 116 -15.46 -3.40 20.77
CA GLY A 116 -14.12 -3.17 21.32
C GLY A 116 -13.49 -4.48 21.82
N TRP A 117 -12.15 -4.55 21.83
CA TRP A 117 -11.40 -5.77 22.15
C TRP A 117 -11.88 -6.52 23.39
N ARG A 118 -12.08 -5.83 24.52
CA ARG A 118 -12.53 -6.46 25.79
C ARG A 118 -13.90 -7.12 25.66
N ALA A 119 -14.80 -6.55 24.86
CA ALA A 119 -16.13 -7.11 24.62
C ALA A 119 -16.08 -8.29 23.65
N LEU A 120 -15.34 -8.15 22.54
CA LEU A 120 -15.14 -9.23 21.57
C LEU A 120 -14.45 -10.44 22.19
N HIS A 121 -13.35 -10.24 22.91
CA HIS A 121 -12.59 -11.34 23.52
C HIS A 121 -13.41 -12.10 24.57
N ARG A 122 -14.33 -11.43 25.27
CA ARG A 122 -15.25 -12.08 26.20
C ARG A 122 -16.31 -12.92 25.48
N ALA A 123 -16.85 -12.43 24.38
CA ALA A 123 -17.90 -13.13 23.61
C ALA A 123 -17.34 -14.23 22.69
N HIS A 124 -16.14 -14.02 22.15
CA HIS A 124 -15.47 -14.86 21.17
C HIS A 124 -13.98 -15.02 21.53
N PRO A 125 -13.62 -15.85 22.52
CA PRO A 125 -12.24 -15.93 23.04
C PRO A 125 -11.17 -16.32 22.02
N ALA A 126 -11.54 -16.96 20.90
CA ALA A 126 -10.63 -17.35 19.82
C ALA A 126 -10.54 -16.31 18.68
N LEU A 127 -11.44 -15.32 18.64
CA LEU A 127 -11.50 -14.32 17.58
C LEU A 127 -10.38 -13.30 17.74
N SER A 128 -9.54 -13.15 16.71
CA SER A 128 -8.56 -12.07 16.65
C SER A 128 -9.18 -10.77 16.12
N LEU A 129 -8.64 -9.63 16.55
CA LEU A 129 -9.04 -8.30 16.09
C LEU A 129 -7.83 -7.59 15.46
N VAL A 130 -7.99 -7.08 14.25
CA VAL A 130 -7.06 -6.15 13.60
C VAL A 130 -7.77 -4.83 13.35
N GLU A 131 -7.31 -3.76 14.00
CA GLU A 131 -7.80 -2.39 13.82
C GLU A 131 -6.83 -1.59 12.94
N ILE A 132 -7.30 -1.10 11.80
CA ILE A 132 -6.59 -0.12 10.97
C ILE A 132 -7.03 1.28 11.41
N VAL A 133 -6.10 2.06 11.96
CA VAL A 133 -6.37 3.42 12.48
C VAL A 133 -5.49 4.44 11.77
N GLY A 134 -5.82 5.73 11.90
CA GLY A 134 -5.01 6.79 11.30
C GLY A 134 -3.64 6.93 11.94
N ALA A 135 -3.60 6.99 13.27
CA ALA A 135 -2.40 7.15 14.07
C ALA A 135 -2.45 6.27 15.33
N PRO A 136 -1.31 5.93 15.94
CA PRO A 136 -1.28 5.05 17.11
C PRO A 136 -1.80 5.74 18.38
N GLY A 137 -2.25 4.93 19.34
CA GLY A 137 -2.63 5.41 20.68
C GLY A 137 -3.86 6.32 20.66
N GLU A 138 -3.85 7.38 21.48
CA GLU A 138 -4.99 8.31 21.58
C GLU A 138 -5.31 9.02 20.26
N ARG A 139 -4.29 9.17 19.39
CA ARG A 139 -4.42 9.78 18.06
C ARG A 139 -5.22 8.93 17.07
N ALA A 140 -5.58 7.69 17.43
CA ALA A 140 -6.46 6.85 16.63
C ALA A 140 -7.86 7.45 16.41
N GLU A 141 -8.26 8.44 17.22
CA GLU A 141 -9.51 9.18 17.07
C GLU A 141 -9.42 10.35 16.07
N GLU A 142 -8.22 10.74 15.67
CA GLU A 142 -8.00 11.84 14.73
C GLU A 142 -8.49 11.46 13.31
N PRO A 143 -9.23 12.33 12.60
CA PRO A 143 -9.51 12.12 11.19
C PRO A 143 -8.23 12.23 10.36
N GLY A 144 -8.09 11.35 9.37
CA GLY A 144 -7.03 11.45 8.39
C GLY A 144 -7.28 10.56 7.19
N HIS A 145 -6.59 10.87 6.10
CA HIS A 145 -6.54 10.10 4.87
C HIS A 145 -5.09 9.95 4.42
N ASP A 146 -4.83 9.06 3.46
CA ASP A 146 -3.53 8.82 2.85
C ASP A 146 -2.66 10.09 2.71
N LEU A 147 -3.19 11.11 2.04
CA LEU A 147 -2.49 12.37 1.78
C LEU A 147 -2.03 13.07 3.06
N THR A 148 -2.84 13.06 4.13
CA THR A 148 -2.48 13.71 5.40
C THR A 148 -1.37 12.95 6.13
N TYR A 149 -1.34 11.62 6.03
CA TYR A 149 -0.27 10.81 6.63
C TYR A 149 1.04 10.97 5.86
N LEU A 150 0.99 11.00 4.52
CA LEU A 150 2.15 11.29 3.69
C LEU A 150 2.69 12.70 3.92
N ALA A 151 1.81 13.70 4.06
CA ALA A 151 2.20 15.07 4.37
C ALA A 151 2.92 15.15 5.73
N ALA A 152 2.37 14.52 6.76
CA ALA A 152 3.00 14.46 8.09
C ALA A 152 4.36 13.73 8.06
N ALA A 153 4.54 12.75 7.17
CA ALA A 153 5.79 12.04 6.96
C ALA A 153 6.79 12.78 6.04
N GLY A 154 6.44 13.99 5.58
CA GLY A 154 7.29 14.80 4.68
C GLY A 154 7.40 14.26 3.26
N LEU A 155 6.50 13.37 2.83
CA LEU A 155 6.47 12.75 1.51
C LEU A 155 5.65 13.56 0.48
N VAL A 156 4.97 14.62 0.91
CA VAL A 156 4.33 15.61 0.03
C VAL A 156 5.27 16.80 -0.11
N THR A 157 5.94 16.92 -1.27
CA THR A 157 7.01 17.90 -1.50
C THR A 157 6.59 19.11 -2.32
N GLY A 158 5.32 19.19 -2.72
CA GLY A 158 4.77 20.26 -3.55
C GLY A 158 3.24 20.17 -3.59
N THR A 159 2.63 20.86 -4.55
CA THR A 159 1.16 20.85 -4.74
C THR A 159 0.67 19.70 -5.60
N GLU A 160 1.57 19.03 -6.32
CA GLU A 160 1.23 17.82 -7.09
C GLU A 160 0.91 16.67 -6.15
N LEU A 161 -0.17 15.94 -6.46
CA LEU A 161 -0.58 14.79 -5.67
C LEU A 161 0.37 13.60 -5.89
N PRO A 162 0.65 12.80 -4.85
CA PRO A 162 1.31 11.51 -5.03
C PRO A 162 0.59 10.65 -6.09
N PRO A 163 1.32 9.90 -6.92
CA PRO A 163 0.72 9.16 -8.04
C PRO A 163 -0.11 7.94 -7.59
N THR A 164 -0.12 7.64 -6.30
CA THR A 164 -0.91 6.56 -5.69
C THR A 164 -1.09 6.83 -4.18
N LEU A 165 -1.95 6.03 -3.55
CA LEU A 165 -2.25 6.10 -2.11
C LEU A 165 -1.24 5.24 -1.33
N LEU A 166 -0.03 5.78 -1.15
CA LEU A 166 1.12 5.06 -0.61
C LEU A 166 0.93 4.60 0.84
N ALA A 167 0.38 5.46 1.71
CA ALA A 167 0.15 5.14 3.11
C ALA A 167 -0.98 4.12 3.27
N ASP A 168 -2.06 4.24 2.49
CA ASP A 168 -3.17 3.28 2.49
C ASP A 168 -2.71 1.89 2.00
N MET A 169 -1.94 1.84 0.91
CA MET A 169 -1.46 0.57 0.34
C MET A 169 -0.39 -0.09 1.21
N ALA A 170 0.53 0.67 1.79
CA ALA A 170 1.48 0.14 2.77
C ALA A 170 0.78 -0.30 4.06
N GLY A 171 -0.17 0.50 4.55
CA GLY A 171 -1.01 0.15 5.69
C GLY A 171 -1.80 -1.14 5.48
N ALA A 172 -2.30 -1.38 4.26
CA ALA A 172 -2.93 -2.64 3.89
C ALA A 172 -1.96 -3.84 3.99
N LEU A 173 -0.70 -3.68 3.59
CA LEU A 173 0.32 -4.73 3.75
C LEU A 173 0.62 -5.00 5.22
N LEU A 174 0.76 -3.95 6.03
CA LEU A 174 0.95 -4.08 7.49
C LEU A 174 -0.28 -4.72 8.17
N ALA A 175 -1.50 -4.45 7.68
CA ALA A 175 -2.71 -5.11 8.16
C ALA A 175 -2.75 -6.61 7.79
N VAL A 176 -2.26 -6.99 6.61
CA VAL A 176 -2.09 -8.40 6.24
C VAL A 176 -1.06 -9.06 7.16
N GLU A 177 0.09 -8.43 7.41
CA GLU A 177 1.11 -8.93 8.33
C GLU A 177 0.56 -9.10 9.75
N ALA A 178 -0.17 -8.10 10.26
CA ALA A 178 -0.83 -8.15 11.56
C ALA A 178 -1.86 -9.29 11.62
N ALA A 179 -2.63 -9.49 10.55
CA ALA A 179 -3.60 -10.58 10.46
C ALA A 179 -2.94 -11.95 10.44
N LEU A 180 -1.89 -12.15 9.65
CA LEU A 180 -1.13 -13.40 9.63
C LEU A 180 -0.49 -13.70 10.99
N THR A 181 0.07 -12.68 11.64
CA THR A 181 0.62 -12.77 12.99
C THR A 181 -0.45 -13.17 14.00
N ALA A 182 -1.60 -12.48 13.98
CA ALA A 182 -2.71 -12.73 14.89
C ALA A 182 -3.28 -14.14 14.73
N LEU A 183 -3.50 -14.58 13.48
CA LEU A 183 -3.99 -15.92 13.16
C LEU A 183 -2.98 -17.00 13.60
N THR A 184 -1.69 -16.76 13.41
CA THR A 184 -0.64 -17.70 13.84
C THR A 184 -0.60 -17.84 15.36
N GLN A 185 -0.68 -16.72 16.10
CA GLN A 185 -0.73 -16.72 17.55
C GLN A 185 -2.01 -17.36 18.10
N ALA A 186 -3.15 -17.10 17.46
CA ALA A 186 -4.42 -17.69 17.86
C ALA A 186 -4.44 -19.20 17.62
N ARG A 187 -3.88 -19.70 16.52
CA ARG A 187 -3.73 -21.14 16.27
C ARG A 187 -2.84 -21.83 17.30
N ALA A 188 -1.76 -21.17 17.74
CA ALA A 188 -0.84 -21.75 18.73
C ALA A 188 -1.42 -21.75 20.15
N SER A 189 -2.17 -20.72 20.53
CA SER A 189 -2.66 -20.53 21.90
C SER A 189 -4.12 -20.91 22.14
N GLY A 190 -4.90 -21.08 21.06
CA GLY A 190 -6.36 -21.19 21.11
C GLY A 190 -7.08 -19.90 21.48
N ARG A 191 -6.37 -18.77 21.62
CA ARG A 191 -6.90 -17.48 22.06
C ARG A 191 -6.63 -16.41 21.03
N GLY A 192 -7.66 -15.64 20.69
CA GLY A 192 -7.53 -14.48 19.82
C GLY A 192 -6.60 -13.44 20.39
N VAL A 193 -6.04 -12.60 19.52
CA VAL A 193 -5.22 -11.45 19.91
C VAL A 193 -5.69 -10.18 19.22
N HIS A 194 -5.37 -9.04 19.83
CA HIS A 194 -5.63 -7.73 19.27
C HIS A 194 -4.34 -7.11 18.70
N ARG A 195 -4.43 -6.61 17.46
CA ARG A 195 -3.39 -5.83 16.80
C ARG A 195 -3.98 -4.54 16.26
N GLN A 196 -3.24 -3.45 16.43
CA GLN A 196 -3.55 -2.15 15.82
C GLN A 196 -2.47 -1.84 14.78
N VAL A 197 -2.89 -1.33 13.62
CA VAL A 197 -2.03 -0.88 12.52
C VAL A 197 -2.36 0.59 12.25
N ALA A 198 -1.38 1.46 12.38
CA ALA A 198 -1.54 2.88 12.10
C ALA A 198 -1.05 3.23 10.68
N LEU A 199 -1.86 3.96 9.93
CA LEU A 199 -1.50 4.46 8.59
C LEU A 199 -0.36 5.50 8.66
N SER A 200 -0.26 6.26 9.75
CA SER A 200 0.88 7.14 10.02
C SER A 200 2.19 6.37 10.16
N ASP A 201 2.16 5.18 10.78
CA ASP A 201 3.36 4.35 10.95
C ASP A 201 3.77 3.74 9.61
N ALA A 202 2.80 3.37 8.77
CA ALA A 202 3.06 2.95 7.39
C ALA A 202 3.73 4.08 6.57
N ALA A 203 3.22 5.31 6.68
CA ALA A 203 3.82 6.48 6.03
C ALA A 203 5.22 6.78 6.57
N ALA A 204 5.42 6.70 7.89
CA ALA A 204 6.72 6.90 8.52
C ALA A 204 7.75 5.85 8.08
N TRP A 205 7.33 4.59 7.96
CA TRP A 205 8.18 3.51 7.44
C TRP A 205 8.60 3.77 5.98
N LEU A 206 7.67 4.19 5.12
CA LEU A 206 7.98 4.59 3.74
C LEU A 206 8.91 5.81 3.67
N ALA A 207 8.86 6.69 4.67
CA ALA A 207 9.68 7.91 4.73
C ALA A 207 11.12 7.66 5.20
N LEU A 208 11.48 6.45 5.68
CA LEU A 208 12.83 6.16 6.17
C LEU A 208 13.96 6.57 5.21
N PRO A 209 13.93 6.24 3.90
CA PRO A 209 14.97 6.69 2.97
C PRO A 209 15.09 8.22 2.86
N ARG A 210 13.98 8.94 3.05
CA ARG A 210 13.96 10.40 3.06
C ARG A 210 14.54 10.96 4.37
N THR A 211 14.19 10.36 5.50
CA THR A 211 14.76 10.71 6.82
C THR A 211 16.27 10.47 6.87
N TRP A 212 16.77 9.44 6.19
CA TRP A 212 18.21 9.19 6.01
C TRP A 212 18.88 10.15 5.01
N GLY A 213 18.13 11.05 4.38
CA GLY A 213 18.62 12.01 3.40
C GLY A 213 18.87 11.42 2.00
N LEU A 214 18.63 10.11 1.80
CA LEU A 214 18.95 9.43 0.54
C LEU A 214 18.14 9.96 -0.64
N THR A 215 16.86 10.28 -0.42
CA THR A 215 15.91 10.77 -1.43
C THR A 215 15.64 12.27 -1.36
N LEU A 216 16.39 13.02 -0.55
CA LEU A 216 16.39 14.49 -0.62
C LEU A 216 17.05 14.96 -1.93
N PRO A 217 16.80 16.19 -2.43
CA PRO A 217 17.43 16.67 -3.66
C PRO A 217 18.97 16.64 -3.67
N SER A 218 19.60 16.68 -2.49
CA SER A 218 21.06 16.54 -2.29
C SER A 218 21.53 15.08 -2.14
N GLY A 219 20.62 14.13 -2.00
CA GLY A 219 20.87 12.72 -1.76
C GLY A 219 21.18 11.92 -3.02
N ALA A 220 21.89 10.81 -2.86
CA ALA A 220 22.33 9.95 -3.96
C ALA A 220 21.18 9.42 -4.81
N VAL A 221 20.05 9.04 -4.18
CA VAL A 221 18.85 8.54 -4.86
C VAL A 221 17.72 9.59 -4.89
N GLY A 222 18.04 10.86 -4.64
CA GLY A 222 17.13 11.99 -4.81
C GLY A 222 17.45 12.86 -6.02
N GLY A 223 18.36 12.39 -6.90
CA GLY A 223 18.72 13.07 -8.16
C GLY A 223 20.05 13.84 -8.14
N ALA A 224 20.78 13.82 -7.02
CA ALA A 224 22.09 14.47 -6.93
C ALA A 224 23.19 13.67 -7.67
N HIS A 225 23.07 12.34 -7.70
CA HIS A 225 23.98 11.45 -8.42
C HIS A 225 23.66 11.43 -9.92
N ALA A 226 24.64 11.70 -10.79
CA ALA A 226 24.44 11.76 -12.24
C ALA A 226 23.94 10.44 -12.84
N GLY A 227 24.28 9.31 -12.23
CA GLY A 227 23.76 7.98 -12.57
C GLY A 227 22.41 7.61 -11.95
N TYR A 228 21.79 8.44 -11.10
CA TYR A 228 20.44 8.17 -10.55
C TYR A 228 19.53 9.38 -10.73
N ARG A 229 18.92 9.49 -11.90
CA ARG A 229 18.14 10.67 -12.30
C ARG A 229 17.30 10.38 -13.55
N VAL A 230 16.22 11.15 -13.71
CA VAL A 230 15.46 11.22 -14.96
C VAL A 230 15.99 12.37 -15.82
N TYR A 231 16.40 12.07 -17.05
CA TYR A 231 16.89 13.04 -18.03
C TYR A 231 15.97 13.12 -19.26
N PRO A 232 15.86 14.27 -19.94
CA PRO A 232 15.26 14.32 -21.26
C PRO A 232 16.13 13.57 -22.30
N CYS A 233 15.48 13.00 -23.32
CA CYS A 233 16.12 12.44 -24.51
C CYS A 233 15.41 12.95 -25.78
N LYS A 234 15.88 12.60 -26.98
CA LYS A 234 15.36 13.17 -28.25
C LYS A 234 13.85 13.02 -28.43
N ASP A 235 13.29 11.91 -27.98
CA ASP A 235 11.90 11.50 -28.22
C ASP A 235 11.22 11.01 -26.92
N GLY A 236 11.57 11.61 -25.78
CA GLY A 236 10.97 11.31 -24.47
C GLY A 236 11.88 11.64 -23.30
N ARG A 237 11.87 10.76 -22.29
CA ARG A 237 12.75 10.83 -21.11
C ARG A 237 13.42 9.48 -20.86
N VAL A 238 14.46 9.47 -20.04
CA VAL A 238 15.14 8.26 -19.56
C VAL A 238 15.37 8.34 -18.06
N ALA A 239 14.86 7.35 -17.32
CA ALA A 239 15.21 7.12 -15.92
C ALA A 239 16.48 6.27 -15.87
N ILE A 240 17.58 6.82 -15.36
CA ILE A 240 18.86 6.12 -15.19
C ILE A 240 19.02 5.78 -13.71
N ALA A 241 19.49 4.57 -13.40
CA ALA A 241 19.71 4.06 -12.04
C ALA A 241 21.06 3.32 -11.87
N ALA A 242 22.13 3.85 -12.45
CA ALA A 242 23.50 3.34 -12.42
C ALA A 242 24.30 3.90 -11.22
N LEU A 243 24.01 3.47 -9.98
CA LEU A 243 24.76 3.90 -8.79
C LEU A 243 26.01 3.08 -8.54
N GLU A 244 25.92 1.77 -8.73
CA GLU A 244 26.98 0.83 -8.40
C GLU A 244 28.23 1.16 -9.23
N PRO A 245 29.45 1.05 -8.67
CA PRO A 245 30.67 1.50 -9.35
C PRO A 245 30.86 0.94 -10.76
N HIS A 246 30.43 -0.30 -11.01
CA HIS A 246 30.53 -0.92 -12.33
C HIS A 246 29.50 -0.33 -13.33
N PHE A 247 28.25 -0.10 -12.90
CA PHE A 247 27.23 0.57 -13.73
C PHE A 247 27.59 2.03 -14.00
N ALA A 248 28.08 2.76 -12.99
CA ALA A 248 28.55 4.13 -13.17
C ALA A 248 29.71 4.18 -14.19
N ARG A 249 30.67 3.26 -14.10
CA ARG A 249 31.76 3.15 -15.08
C ARG A 249 31.26 2.83 -16.50
N ALA A 250 30.29 1.94 -16.64
CA ALA A 250 29.68 1.61 -17.93
C ALA A 250 28.95 2.81 -18.54
N LEU A 251 28.15 3.54 -17.73
CA LEU A 251 27.47 4.76 -18.14
C LEU A 251 28.46 5.84 -18.62
N PHE A 252 29.54 6.07 -17.87
CA PHE A 252 30.54 7.06 -18.24
C PHE A 252 31.26 6.67 -19.53
N ALA A 253 31.58 5.39 -19.72
CA ALA A 253 32.19 4.90 -20.95
C ALA A 253 31.31 5.17 -22.19
N VAL A 254 30.01 4.84 -22.13
CA VAL A 254 29.09 5.10 -23.27
C VAL A 254 28.76 6.58 -23.45
N ALA A 255 28.94 7.38 -22.41
CA ALA A 255 28.80 8.84 -22.44
C ALA A 255 30.07 9.56 -22.93
N GLY A 256 31.18 8.84 -23.13
CA GLY A 256 32.47 9.43 -23.51
C GLY A 256 33.13 10.22 -22.37
N LEU A 257 32.84 9.87 -21.12
CA LEU A 257 33.40 10.49 -19.92
C LEU A 257 34.52 9.62 -19.32
N PRO A 258 35.50 10.22 -18.62
CA PRO A 258 36.55 9.45 -17.93
C PRO A 258 35.96 8.57 -16.83
N PRO A 259 36.58 7.44 -16.47
CA PRO A 259 36.09 6.58 -15.39
C PRO A 259 35.85 7.37 -14.09
N PRO A 260 34.67 7.26 -13.46
CA PRO A 260 34.35 8.03 -12.27
C PRO A 260 35.01 7.47 -11.01
N ASP A 261 35.36 8.36 -10.08
CA ASP A 261 35.49 8.01 -8.66
C ASP A 261 34.12 8.12 -7.95
N LEU A 262 34.09 7.93 -6.62
CA LEU A 262 32.84 7.99 -5.84
C LEU A 262 32.19 9.39 -5.80
N ARG A 263 32.95 10.46 -6.01
CA ARG A 263 32.45 11.85 -5.93
C ARG A 263 32.10 12.43 -7.28
N THR A 264 32.72 11.94 -8.34
CA THR A 264 32.55 12.42 -9.72
C THR A 264 31.08 12.49 -10.15
N PRO A 265 30.22 11.48 -9.87
CA PRO A 265 28.80 11.55 -10.20
C PRO A 265 28.02 12.66 -9.49
N PHE A 266 28.50 13.21 -8.37
CA PHE A 266 27.83 14.27 -7.63
C PHE A 266 28.18 15.68 -8.14
N ALA A 267 29.16 15.82 -9.02
CA ALA A 267 29.53 17.11 -9.59
C ALA A 267 28.43 17.63 -10.55
N PRO A 268 28.08 18.92 -10.50
CA PRO A 268 27.12 19.53 -11.44
C PRO A 268 27.48 19.30 -12.91
N GLN A 269 28.76 19.45 -13.27
CA GLN A 269 29.25 19.30 -14.62
C GLN A 269 29.05 17.87 -15.15
N THR A 270 29.17 16.86 -14.28
CA THR A 270 28.89 15.47 -14.63
C THR A 270 27.41 15.27 -14.95
N ARG A 271 26.51 15.86 -14.16
CA ARG A 271 25.07 15.79 -14.44
C ARG A 271 24.71 16.47 -15.77
N GLU A 272 25.32 17.63 -16.04
CA GLU A 272 25.14 18.35 -17.30
C GLU A 272 25.65 17.54 -18.50
N ALA A 273 26.81 16.89 -18.38
CA ALA A 273 27.36 16.05 -19.42
C ALA A 273 26.49 14.82 -19.72
N ILE A 274 26.02 14.12 -18.67
CA ILE A 274 25.08 13.00 -18.84
C ILE A 274 23.74 13.47 -19.42
N ALA A 275 23.23 14.64 -19.01
CA ALA A 275 22.03 15.21 -19.58
C ALA A 275 22.19 15.52 -21.08
N ALA A 276 23.30 16.12 -21.49
CA ALA A 276 23.59 16.41 -22.90
C ALA A 276 23.74 15.14 -23.74
N TRP A 277 24.42 14.12 -23.19
CA TRP A 277 24.53 12.80 -23.83
C TRP A 277 23.14 12.17 -24.02
N ALA A 278 22.31 12.13 -22.98
CA ALA A 278 20.97 11.56 -23.04
C ALA A 278 20.07 12.31 -24.04
N LEU A 279 20.13 13.65 -24.05
CA LEU A 279 19.41 14.51 -24.99
C LEU A 279 19.81 14.26 -26.45
N GLY A 280 21.04 13.78 -26.70
CA GLY A 280 21.53 13.40 -28.03
C GLY A 280 21.06 12.05 -28.54
N LYS A 281 20.41 11.22 -27.71
CA LYS A 281 19.98 9.86 -28.04
C LYS A 281 18.46 9.74 -28.13
N THR A 282 17.99 8.85 -29.01
CA THR A 282 16.59 8.40 -28.98
C THR A 282 16.39 7.32 -27.93
N ARG A 283 15.15 7.06 -27.52
CA ARG A 283 14.80 5.96 -26.60
C ARG A 283 15.34 4.63 -27.10
N LYS A 284 15.13 4.32 -28.38
CA LYS A 284 15.66 3.10 -29.02
C LYS A 284 17.19 2.98 -28.91
N GLN A 285 17.92 4.09 -29.06
CA GLN A 285 19.38 4.07 -28.92
C GLN A 285 19.81 3.84 -27.46
N LEU A 286 19.09 4.46 -26.50
CA LEU A 286 19.35 4.28 -25.07
C LEU A 286 19.06 2.84 -24.64
N ASP A 287 17.93 2.26 -25.06
CA ASP A 287 17.57 0.87 -24.74
C ASP A 287 18.60 -0.12 -25.31
N ALA A 288 19.11 0.12 -26.52
CA ALA A 288 20.15 -0.70 -27.13
C ALA A 288 21.48 -0.62 -26.35
N LEU A 289 21.89 0.60 -25.95
CA LEU A 289 23.09 0.80 -25.12
C LEU A 289 22.93 0.15 -23.74
N ALA A 290 21.76 0.25 -23.13
CA ALA A 290 21.45 -0.36 -21.85
C ALA A 290 21.65 -1.88 -21.88
N ALA A 291 21.07 -2.54 -22.89
CA ALA A 291 21.20 -3.98 -23.07
C ALA A 291 22.65 -4.41 -23.41
N GLN A 292 23.35 -3.64 -24.26
CA GLN A 292 24.71 -3.97 -24.69
C GLN A 292 25.75 -3.80 -23.57
N HIS A 293 25.54 -2.83 -22.68
CA HIS A 293 26.54 -2.43 -21.68
C HIS A 293 26.10 -2.69 -20.23
N ASP A 294 24.98 -3.38 -20.03
CA ASP A 294 24.39 -3.70 -18.72
C ASP A 294 24.17 -2.44 -17.86
N ILE A 295 23.50 -1.43 -18.44
CA ILE A 295 23.22 -0.17 -17.74
C ILE A 295 21.76 -0.17 -17.29
N PRO A 296 21.48 -0.04 -15.98
CA PRO A 296 20.10 0.06 -15.47
C PRO A 296 19.49 1.41 -15.87
N LEU A 297 18.66 1.39 -16.93
CA LEU A 297 17.85 2.52 -17.33
C LEU A 297 16.50 2.07 -17.92
N HIS A 298 15.53 2.98 -17.94
CA HIS A 298 14.23 2.77 -18.56
C HIS A 298 13.79 4.03 -19.32
N THR A 299 13.37 3.88 -20.56
CA THR A 299 12.92 5.01 -21.39
C THR A 299 11.41 5.20 -21.29
N LEU A 300 10.98 6.46 -21.25
CA LEU A 300 9.59 6.85 -21.08
C LEU A 300 9.18 7.76 -22.24
N SER A 301 7.98 7.56 -22.80
CA SER A 301 7.38 8.59 -23.65
C SER A 301 7.07 9.84 -22.82
N ASN A 302 6.94 10.97 -23.51
CA ASN A 302 6.38 12.17 -22.91
C ASN A 302 4.90 11.98 -22.61
#